data_AF-A0A536WS62-F1
#
_entry.id   AF-A0A536WS62-F1
#
_cell.length_a   1.000
_cell.length_b   1.000
_cell.length_c   1.000
_cell.angle_alpha   90.00
_cell.angle_beta   90.00
_cell.angle_gamma   90.00
#
_symmetry.space_group_name_H-M   'P 1'
#
loop_
_entity.id
_entity.type
_entity.pdbx_description
1 polymer ?
#
loop_
_entity_poly.entity_id
_entity_poly.type
_entity_poly.pdbx_seq_one_letter_code
_entity_poly.pdbx_strand_id
1 'polypeptide(L)' 'MPKLVLAPSFVIAFLFIYGLMAWNGYLSLSASRLLPNYEFVGVEQYVNLFESERWWVALTNLGIFGG' A
#
# COMPACT_ATOMS: atom_id res chain seq x y z
N MET A 1 14.04 17.31 28.90
CA MET A 1 13.03 16.49 29.60
C MET A 1 11.74 16.23 28.79
N PRO A 2 11.18 17.13 27.95
CA PRO A 2 9.91 16.83 27.24
C PRO A 2 10.04 15.83 26.07
N LYS A 3 11.22 15.66 25.47
CA LYS A 3 11.45 14.72 24.36
C LYS A 3 11.31 13.24 24.77
N LEU A 4 11.59 12.92 26.03
CA LEU A 4 11.56 11.54 26.53
C LEU A 4 10.11 11.03 26.70
N VAL A 5 9.16 11.93 26.94
CA VAL A 5 7.74 11.59 27.12
C VAL A 5 7.00 11.50 25.78
N LEU A 6 7.47 12.22 24.75
CA LEU A 6 6.90 12.16 23.40
C LEU A 6 7.41 10.95 22.60
N ALA A 7 8.61 10.47 22.91
CA ALA A 7 9.26 9.38 22.18
C ALA A 7 8.44 8.06 22.15
N PRO A 8 7.81 7.60 23.25
CA PRO A 8 6.99 6.38 23.23
C PRO A 8 5.82 6.47 22.26
N SER A 9 5.03 7.55 22.31
CA SER A 9 3.88 7.74 21.42
C SER A 9 4.30 7.87 19.96
N PHE A 10 5.42 8.56 19.71
CA PHE A 10 5.98 8.68 18.36
C PHE A 10 6.41 7.32 17.80
N VAL A 11 7.13 6.52 18.60
CA VAL A 11 7.57 5.17 18.18
C VAL A 11 6.37 4.27 17.90
N ILE A 12 5.34 4.28 18.75
CA ILE A 12 4.12 3.49 18.54
C ILE A 12 3.42 3.93 17.24
N ALA A 13 3.21 5.23 17.04
CA ALA A 13 2.58 5.75 15.83
C ALA A 13 3.40 5.37 14.59
N PHE A 14 4.72 5.49 14.66
CA PHE A 14 5.62 5.09 13.59
C PHE A 14 5.49 3.60 13.26
N LEU A 15 5.61 2.72 14.26
CA LEU A 15 5.47 1.27 14.06
C LEU A 15 4.09 0.90 13.51
N PHE A 16 3.04 1.61 13.92
CA PHE A 16 1.70 1.35 13.43
C PHE A 16 1.55 1.75 11.96
N ILE A 17 1.97 2.97 11.58
CA ILE A 17 1.90 3.45 10.20
C ILE A 17 2.75 2.55 9.28
N TYR A 18 4.02 2.37 9.60
CA TYR A 18 4.93 1.61 8.75
C TYR A 18 4.67 0.11 8.79
N GLY A 19 4.19 -0.43 9.92
CA GLY A 19 3.75 -1.81 10.03
C GLY A 19 2.54 -2.09 9.14
N LEU A 20 1.54 -1.21 9.14
CA LEU A 20 0.40 -1.33 8.23
C LEU A 20 0.80 -1.13 6.77
N MET A 21 1.69 -0.18 6.45
CA MET A 21 2.20 -0.02 5.09
C MET A 21 2.96 -1.27 4.61
N ALA A 22 3.83 -1.84 5.45
CA ALA A 22 4.56 -3.06 5.13
C ALA A 22 3.61 -4.26 4.95
N TRP A 23 2.58 -4.38 5.80
CA TRP A 23 1.55 -5.40 5.67
C TRP A 23 0.75 -5.29 4.36
N ASN A 24 0.33 -4.08 3.99
CA ASN A 24 -0.34 -3.83 2.72
C ASN A 24 0.60 -4.10 1.53
N GLY A 25 1.88 -3.73 1.63
CA GLY A 25 2.90 -4.04 0.63
C GLY A 25 3.19 -5.53 0.50
N TYR A 26 3.08 -6.31 1.58
CA TYR A 26 3.16 -7.77 1.51
C TYR A 26 1.94 -8.36 0.80
N LEU A 27 0.73 -7.88 1.14
CA LEU A 27 -0.51 -8.31 0.49
C LEU A 27 -0.59 -7.92 -1.00
N SER A 28 0.08 -6.85 -1.43
CA SER A 28 0.14 -6.51 -2.86
C SER A 28 1.01 -7.47 -3.68
N LEU A 29 1.86 -8.25 -3.02
CA LEU A 29 2.69 -9.30 -3.64
C LEU A 29 2.08 -10.70 -3.54
N SER A 30 0.89 -10.81 -2.95
CA SER A 30 0.15 -12.07 -2.85
C SER A 30 -0.97 -12.14 -3.88
N ALA A 31 -1.59 -13.31 -4.05
CA ALA A 31 -2.74 -13.54 -4.92
C ALA A 31 -4.03 -12.89 -4.38
N SER A 32 -3.92 -11.68 -3.81
CA SER A 32 -4.98 -10.94 -3.12
C SER A 32 -6.30 -10.96 -3.90
N ARG A 33 -7.38 -11.36 -3.22
CA ARG A 33 -8.76 -11.33 -3.72
C ARG A 33 -9.62 -10.53 -2.74
N LEU A 34 -10.94 -10.64 -2.85
CA LEU A 34 -11.90 -9.98 -1.94
C LEU A 34 -11.63 -10.25 -0.45
N LEU A 35 -11.07 -11.42 -0.13
CA LEU A 35 -10.52 -11.74 1.18
C LEU A 35 -8.98 -11.86 1.09
N PRO A 36 -8.24 -11.58 2.18
CA PRO A 36 -6.81 -11.75 2.21
C PRO A 36 -6.40 -13.17 1.80
N ASN A 37 -5.59 -13.27 0.77
CA ASN A 37 -4.90 -14.49 0.38
C ASN A 37 -3.40 -14.26 0.56
N TYR A 38 -2.72 -15.13 1.31
CA TYR A 38 -1.29 -15.00 1.62
C TYR A 38 -0.40 -15.85 0.71
N GLU A 39 -0.97 -16.44 -0.34
CA GLU A 39 -0.22 -17.09 -1.41
C GLU A 39 0.65 -16.06 -2.13
N PHE A 40 1.98 -16.19 -2.02
CA PHE A 40 2.92 -15.26 -2.63
C PHE A 40 3.03 -15.50 -4.15
N VAL A 41 2.74 -14.46 -4.93
CA VAL A 41 2.80 -14.49 -6.41
C VAL A 41 3.78 -13.46 -6.98
N GLY A 42 4.54 -12.79 -6.11
CA GLY A 42 5.50 -11.78 -6.52
C GLY A 42 4.81 -10.57 -7.15
N VAL A 43 5.24 -10.16 -8.34
CA VAL A 43 4.77 -8.93 -9.00
C VAL A 43 3.66 -9.16 -10.03
N GLU A 44 3.10 -10.36 -10.10
CA GLU A 44 2.07 -10.73 -11.10
C GLU A 44 0.87 -9.76 -11.08
N GLN A 45 0.39 -9.37 -9.89
CA GLN A 45 -0.71 -8.41 -9.77
C GLN A 45 -0.36 -7.01 -10.32
N TYR A 46 0.90 -6.60 -10.23
CA TYR A 46 1.37 -5.34 -10.82
C TYR A 46 1.43 -5.44 -12.34
N VAL A 47 1.90 -6.56 -12.89
CA VAL A 47 1.90 -6.79 -14.35
C VAL A 47 0.47 -6.69 -14.88
N ASN A 48 -0.48 -7.41 -14.26
CA ASN A 48 -1.90 -7.37 -14.63
C ASN A 48 -2.49 -5.95 -14.55
N LEU A 49 -2.09 -5.16 -13.54
CA LEU A 49 -2.53 -3.77 -13.39
C LEU A 49 -2.00 -2.89 -14.53
N PHE A 50 -0.72 -2.98 -14.85
CA PHE A 50 -0.08 -2.15 -15.88
C PHE A 50 -0.44 -2.58 -17.32
N GLU A 51 -0.83 -3.82 -17.54
CA GLU A 51 -1.40 -4.28 -18.81
C GLU A 51 -2.84 -3.81 -19.02
N SER A 52 -3.53 -3.35 -17.96
CA SER A 52 -4.90 -2.86 -18.05
C SER A 52 -4.99 -1.49 -18.72
N GLU A 53 -5.63 -1.42 -19.89
CA GLU A 53 -5.93 -0.13 -20.54
C GLU A 53 -6.77 0.80 -19.62
N ARG A 54 -7.70 0.21 -18.86
CA ARG A 54 -8.56 0.95 -17.93
C ARG A 54 -7.77 1.63 -16.82
N TRP A 55 -6.69 1.00 -16.35
CA TRP A 55 -5.79 1.59 -15.36
C TRP A 55 -5.18 2.90 -15.89
N TRP A 56 -4.67 2.88 -17.11
CA TRP A 56 -4.06 4.06 -17.74
C TRP A 56 -5.06 5.18 -18.01
N VAL A 57 -6.27 4.84 -18.46
CA VAL A 57 -7.35 5.82 -18.64
C VAL A 57 -7.71 6.47 -17.29
N ALA A 58 -7.86 5.66 -16.23
CA ALA A 58 -8.14 6.18 -14.89
C ALA A 58 -7.01 7.08 -14.36
N LEU A 59 -5.75 6.68 -14.56
CA LEU A 59 -4.58 7.47 -14.15
C LEU A 59 -4.52 8.81 -14.91
N THR A 60 -4.81 8.79 -16.21
CA THR A 60 -4.89 10.01 -17.04
C THR A 60 -5.99 10.94 -16.55
N ASN A 61 -7.18 10.40 -16.27
CA ASN A 61 -8.30 11.16 -15.71
C ASN A 61 -7.95 11.74 -14.34
N LEU A 62 -7.26 11.00 -13.47
CA LEU A 62 -6.80 11.51 -12.18
C LEU A 62 -5.84 12.69 -12.37
N GLY A 63 -4.93 12.61 -13.35
CA GLY A 63 -4.02 13.72 -13.67
C GLY A 63 -4.72 14.97 -14.22
N ILE A 64 -5.79 14.80 -15.00
CA ILE A 64 -6.53 15.91 -15.62
C ILE A 64 -7.55 16.53 -14.64
N PHE A 65 -8.25 15.70 -13.86
CA PHE A 65 -9.40 16.12 -13.05
C PHE A 65 -9.18 16.06 -11.54
N GLY A 66 -8.03 15.56 -11.05
CA GLY A 66 -7.76 15.36 -9.63
C GLY A 66 -7.28 16.59 -8.87
N GLY A 67 -7.15 17.74 -9.54
CA GLY A 67 -6.75 19.03 -8.95
C GLY A 67 -7.93 19.89 -8.54
#